data_AF-A0A225DLE3-F1
#
_entry.id   AF-A0A225DLE3-F1
#
_cell.length_a   1.000
_cell.length_b   1.000
_cell.length_c   1.000
_cell.angle_alpha   90.00
_cell.angle_beta   90.00
_cell.angle_gamma   90.00
#
_symmetry.space_group_name_H-M   'P 1'
#
loop_
_entity.id
_entity.type
_entity.pdbx_description
1 polymer ?
#
loop_
_entity_poly.entity_id
_entity_poly.type
_entity_poly.pdbx_seq_one_letter_code
_entity_poly.pdbx_strand_id
1 'polypeptide(L)'
;MASDVEALIDAINEVRRRVWAEQPESFFDCATIDMDGTLVGTTGPCKDGMDIAYDGTWGYHPLVVSLAETGEVLSIVNRPGNRPSHEGAAREVNRSLVLCLEAGFRTVLLRGDTDFSQTQYLDGWNAIRKTRFIFGYDAVPTLVRKAEELPDHA
;
A
#
# COMPACT_ATOMS: atom_id res chain seq x y z
N MET A 1 15.72 5.23 14.75
CA MET A 1 14.24 5.16 14.87
C MET A 1 13.59 4.67 13.58
N ALA A 2 13.54 5.46 12.49
CA ALA A 2 12.98 4.98 11.22
C ALA A 2 13.76 3.78 10.64
N SER A 3 15.09 3.80 10.73
CA SER A 3 15.97 2.69 10.34
C SER A 3 15.72 1.39 11.09
N ASP A 4 15.37 1.48 12.38
CA ASP A 4 15.21 0.30 13.24
C ASP A 4 13.90 -0.43 12.94
N VAL A 5 12.84 0.33 12.61
CA VAL A 5 11.56 -0.21 12.16
C VAL A 5 11.72 -0.89 10.80
N GLU A 6 12.41 -0.25 9.86
CA GLU A 6 12.69 -0.87 8.55
C GLU A 6 13.51 -2.17 8.71
N ALA A 7 14.56 -2.15 9.54
CA ALA A 7 15.36 -3.34 9.80
C ALA A 7 14.55 -4.46 10.46
N LEU A 8 13.63 -4.13 11.38
CA LEU A 8 12.73 -5.11 11.99
C LEU A 8 11.78 -5.71 10.96
N ILE A 9 11.17 -4.90 10.09
CA ILE A 9 10.31 -5.37 9.01
C ILE A 9 11.09 -6.27 8.04
N ASP A 10 12.32 -5.90 7.67
CA ASP A 10 13.17 -6.71 6.80
C ASP A 10 13.50 -8.08 7.43
N ALA A 11 13.80 -8.11 8.73
CA ALA A 11 14.03 -9.36 9.47
C ALA A 11 12.77 -10.24 9.52
N ILE A 12 11.59 -9.64 9.74
CA ILE A 12 10.30 -10.35 9.69
C ILE A 12 10.06 -10.92 8.29
N ASN A 13 10.33 -10.13 7.24
CA ASN A 13 10.12 -10.51 5.85
C ASN A 13 11.05 -11.66 5.41
N GLU A 14 12.26 -11.76 5.97
CA GLU A 14 13.13 -12.92 5.76
C GLU A 14 12.49 -14.22 6.27
N VAL A 15 11.96 -14.20 7.50
CA VAL A 15 11.31 -15.36 8.11
C VAL A 15 9.99 -15.70 7.43
N ARG A 16 9.22 -14.67 7.05
CA ARG A 16 7.94 -14.78 6.34
C ARG A 16 8.04 -15.64 5.09
N ARG A 17 9.10 -15.49 4.28
CA ARG A 17 9.32 -16.36 3.09
C ARG A 17 9.42 -17.84 3.45
N ARG A 18 10.05 -18.17 4.59
CA ARG A 18 10.15 -19.56 5.07
C ARG A 18 8.80 -20.08 5.54
N VAL A 19 8.02 -19.25 6.22
CA VAL A 19 6.66 -19.61 6.67
C VAL A 19 5.73 -19.80 5.47
N TRP A 20 5.80 -18.91 4.48
CA TRP A 20 5.01 -19.01 3.25
C TRP A 20 5.37 -20.25 2.42
N ALA A 21 6.63 -20.68 2.41
CA ALA A 21 7.04 -21.90 1.71
C ALA A 21 6.34 -23.18 2.20
N GLU A 22 5.77 -23.16 3.42
CA GLU A 22 4.97 -24.26 3.98
C GLU A 22 3.48 -24.19 3.61
N GLN A 23 3.05 -23.16 2.87
CA GLN A 23 1.66 -22.98 2.43
C GLN A 23 1.34 -23.85 1.20
N PRO A 24 0.06 -24.21 0.98
CA PRO A 24 -0.35 -24.95 -0.22
C PRO A 24 -0.06 -24.16 -1.49
N GLU A 25 0.06 -24.87 -2.62
CA GLU A 25 0.38 -24.27 -3.92
C GLU A 25 -0.58 -23.14 -4.34
N SER A 26 -1.84 -23.21 -3.93
CA SER A 26 -2.87 -22.20 -4.18
C SER A 26 -2.62 -20.87 -3.44
N PHE A 27 -1.87 -20.90 -2.34
CA PHE A 27 -1.46 -19.67 -1.63
C PHE A 27 -0.68 -18.73 -2.55
N PHE A 28 0.10 -19.29 -3.47
CA PHE A 28 0.94 -18.52 -4.39
C PHE A 28 0.21 -18.09 -5.68
N ASP A 29 -1.10 -18.28 -5.79
CA ASP A 29 -1.84 -17.86 -6.99
C ASP A 29 -1.79 -16.35 -7.20
N CYS A 30 -2.07 -15.58 -6.16
CA CYS A 30 -2.03 -14.12 -6.21
C CYS A 30 -1.65 -13.55 -4.85
N ALA A 31 -0.72 -12.59 -4.82
CA ALA A 31 -0.50 -11.72 -3.68
C ALA A 31 -1.21 -10.40 -3.92
N THR A 32 -2.22 -10.09 -3.12
CA THR A 32 -2.91 -8.81 -3.18
C THR A 32 -2.31 -7.88 -2.14
N ILE A 33 -1.64 -6.84 -2.61
CA ILE A 33 -0.97 -5.85 -1.77
C ILE A 33 -1.88 -4.64 -1.62
N ASP A 34 -2.41 -4.46 -0.41
CA ASP A 34 -3.23 -3.30 -0.05
C ASP A 34 -2.34 -2.19 0.50
N MET A 35 -2.62 -0.95 0.10
CA MET A 35 -1.97 0.25 0.61
C MET A 35 -3.03 1.20 1.15
N ASP A 36 -2.82 1.68 2.38
CA ASP A 36 -3.73 2.67 2.98
C ASP A 36 -3.01 3.58 3.98
N GLY A 37 -3.53 4.79 4.16
CA GLY A 37 -3.12 5.73 5.19
C GLY A 37 -4.23 5.91 6.22
N THR A 38 -3.90 5.85 7.51
CA THR A 38 -4.90 6.06 8.57
C THR A 38 -4.47 7.15 9.54
N LEU A 39 -5.39 8.02 9.95
CA LEU A 39 -5.12 9.05 10.96
C LEU A 39 -5.18 8.45 12.36
N VAL A 40 -4.08 8.57 13.09
CA VAL A 40 -3.95 8.12 14.48
C VAL A 40 -3.76 9.34 15.37
N GLY A 41 -4.85 9.75 16.01
CA GLY A 41 -4.87 10.88 16.93
C GLY A 41 -3.99 10.67 18.16
N THR A 42 -3.51 11.78 18.70
CA THR A 42 -2.75 11.82 19.94
C THR A 42 -3.40 12.78 20.92
N THR A 43 -3.16 12.57 22.22
CA THR A 43 -3.77 13.37 23.29
C THR A 43 -2.99 14.63 23.65
N GLY A 44 -1.93 14.99 22.92
CA GLY A 44 -1.18 16.21 23.22
C GLY A 44 -0.18 16.64 22.14
N PRO A 45 -0.02 17.96 21.90
CA PRO A 45 0.78 18.55 20.81
C PRO A 45 2.29 18.37 20.93
N CYS A 46 2.79 17.90 22.08
CA CYS A 46 4.22 17.81 22.35
C CYS A 46 4.85 16.45 21.99
N LYS A 47 4.11 15.54 21.33
CA LYS A 47 4.69 14.27 20.89
C LYS A 47 5.60 14.50 19.69
N ASP A 48 6.77 13.86 19.68
CA ASP A 48 7.71 14.06 18.59
C ASP A 48 7.20 13.48 17.25
N GLY A 49 7.42 14.18 16.14
CA GLY A 49 7.06 13.76 14.79
C GLY A 49 5.56 13.75 14.44
N MET A 50 4.69 14.22 15.34
CA MET A 50 3.27 14.43 15.06
C MET A 50 3.03 15.79 14.41
N ASP A 51 1.88 15.97 13.75
CA ASP A 51 1.42 17.28 13.25
C ASP A 51 -0.11 17.30 13.12
N ILE A 52 -0.69 18.45 12.77
CA ILE A 52 -2.13 18.65 12.63
C ILE A 52 -2.60 18.17 11.24
N ALA A 53 -3.50 17.21 11.22
CA ALA A 53 -4.16 16.75 9.99
C ALA A 53 -5.16 17.78 9.44
N TYR A 54 -5.65 17.53 8.21
CA TYR A 54 -6.58 18.42 7.52
C TYR A 54 -7.91 18.65 8.27
N ASP A 55 -8.28 17.74 9.17
CA ASP A 55 -9.50 17.82 9.99
C ASP A 55 -9.26 18.47 11.36
N GLY A 56 -8.05 18.98 11.62
CA GLY A 56 -7.66 19.56 12.90
C GLY A 56 -7.18 18.54 13.94
N THR A 57 -7.15 17.24 13.61
CA THR A 57 -6.66 16.19 14.51
C THR A 57 -5.15 16.26 14.65
N TRP A 58 -4.68 16.40 15.88
CA TRP A 58 -3.26 16.28 16.22
C TRP A 58 -2.81 14.81 16.24
N GLY A 59 -1.91 14.40 15.35
CA GLY A 59 -1.46 13.02 15.36
C GLY A 59 -0.49 12.62 14.26
N TYR A 60 -0.57 11.34 13.90
CA TYR A 60 0.20 10.71 12.84
C TYR A 60 -0.72 10.25 11.73
N HIS A 61 -0.18 10.09 10.54
CA HIS A 61 -0.85 9.51 9.39
C HIS A 61 -0.05 8.30 8.87
N PRO A 62 0.10 7.21 9.65
CA PRO A 62 0.86 6.04 9.21
C PRO A 62 0.35 5.50 7.88
N LEU A 63 1.30 5.17 7.01
CA LEU A 63 1.09 4.34 5.83
C LEU A 63 1.26 2.88 6.23
N VAL A 64 0.32 2.03 5.82
CA VAL A 64 0.39 0.59 5.98
C VAL A 64 0.33 -0.06 4.59
N VAL A 65 1.21 -1.03 4.37
CA VAL A 65 1.16 -1.92 3.21
C VAL A 65 0.99 -3.34 3.73
N SER A 66 -0.05 -4.05 3.31
CA SER A 66 -0.40 -5.38 3.83
C SER A 66 -0.65 -6.39 2.71
N LEU A 67 -0.53 -7.68 3.06
CA LEU A 67 -0.99 -8.79 2.21
C LEU A 67 -2.45 -9.09 2.53
N ALA A 68 -3.36 -8.93 1.59
CA ALA A 68 -4.80 -9.07 1.84
C ALA A 68 -5.19 -10.51 2.19
N GLU A 69 -4.48 -11.50 1.65
CA GLU A 69 -4.75 -12.93 1.86
C GLU A 69 -4.56 -13.36 3.31
N THR A 70 -3.69 -12.68 4.06
CA THR A 70 -3.33 -13.05 5.44
C THR A 70 -3.56 -11.92 6.45
N GLY A 71 -3.73 -10.68 6.00
CA GLY A 71 -3.78 -9.49 6.84
C GLY A 71 -2.43 -9.06 7.41
N GLU A 72 -1.34 -9.72 7.02
CA GLU A 72 -0.02 -9.43 7.55
C GLU A 72 0.54 -8.10 6.99
N VAL A 73 1.14 -7.28 7.85
CA VAL A 73 1.79 -6.00 7.46
C VAL A 73 3.14 -6.26 6.80
N LEU A 74 3.27 -5.90 5.53
CA LEU A 74 4.49 -6.05 4.72
C LEU A 74 5.45 -4.86 4.90
N SER A 75 4.89 -3.67 5.12
CA SER A 75 5.64 -2.46 5.49
C SER A 75 4.76 -1.48 6.26
N ILE A 76 5.38 -0.64 7.08
CA ILE A 76 4.75 0.44 7.82
C ILE A 76 5.67 1.66 7.88
N VAL A 77 5.12 2.84 7.61
CA VAL A 77 5.85 4.11 7.71
C VAL A 77 5.05 5.05 8.59
N ASN A 78 5.58 5.40 9.76
CA ASN A 78 4.98 6.40 10.61
C ASN A 78 5.27 7.80 10.05
N ARG A 79 4.22 8.59 9.81
CA ARG A 79 4.31 9.94 9.22
C ARG A 79 3.55 10.94 10.08
N PRO A 80 3.92 12.23 10.07
CA PRO A 80 3.11 13.26 10.71
C PRO A 80 1.69 13.33 10.15
N GLY A 81 0.73 13.82 10.95
CA GLY A 81 -0.68 13.91 10.59
C GLY A 81 -0.99 14.79 9.36
N ASN A 82 -0.13 15.76 9.07
CA ASN A 82 -0.30 16.70 7.96
C ASN A 82 0.16 16.19 6.59
N ARG A 83 0.54 14.91 6.47
CA ARG A 83 1.01 14.31 5.21
C ARG A 83 -0.16 13.72 4.41
N PRO A 84 -0.11 13.75 3.07
CA PRO A 84 -1.10 13.07 2.24
C PRO A 84 -0.99 11.55 2.41
N SER A 85 -2.10 10.82 2.20
CA SER A 85 -2.18 9.41 2.58
C SER A 85 -1.26 8.52 1.71
N HIS A 86 -1.02 8.92 0.46
CA HIS A 86 -0.16 8.19 -0.49
C HIS A 86 1.35 8.43 -0.34
N GLU A 87 1.77 9.39 0.50
CA GLU A 87 3.19 9.76 0.58
C GLU A 87 4.11 8.58 0.94
N GLY A 88 5.05 8.26 0.07
CA GLY A 88 5.99 7.15 0.26
C GLY A 88 5.44 5.77 -0.10
N ALA A 89 4.15 5.66 -0.47
CA ALA A 89 3.51 4.38 -0.81
C ALA A 89 4.20 3.66 -1.97
N ALA A 90 4.65 4.41 -2.98
CA ALA A 90 5.34 3.81 -4.12
C ALA A 90 6.65 3.11 -3.73
N ARG A 91 7.39 3.64 -2.74
CA ARG A 91 8.61 2.99 -2.23
C ARG A 91 8.26 1.68 -1.52
N GLU A 92 7.29 1.72 -0.61
CA GLU A 92 6.92 0.56 0.20
C GLU A 92 6.30 -0.55 -0.63
N VAL A 93 5.41 -0.22 -1.56
CA VAL A 93 4.79 -1.22 -2.43
C VAL A 93 5.80 -1.87 -3.34
N ASN A 94 6.83 -1.14 -3.81
CA ASN A 94 7.91 -1.73 -4.59
C ASN A 94 8.72 -2.75 -3.77
N ARG A 95 9.00 -2.46 -2.49
CA ARG A 95 9.66 -3.42 -1.58
C ARG A 95 8.80 -4.66 -1.36
N SER A 96 7.52 -4.46 -1.07
CA SER A 96 6.54 -5.55 -0.86
C SER A 96 6.34 -6.40 -2.11
N LEU A 97 6.34 -5.77 -3.29
CA LEU A 97 6.25 -6.45 -4.58
C LEU A 97 7.47 -7.35 -4.82
N VAL A 98 8.68 -6.87 -4.54
CA VAL A 98 9.91 -7.69 -4.63
C VAL A 98 9.80 -8.89 -3.69
N LEU A 99 9.39 -8.67 -2.44
CA LEU A 99 9.20 -9.74 -1.46
C LEU A 99 8.22 -10.83 -1.95
N CYS A 100 7.04 -10.43 -2.45
CA CYS A 100 6.04 -11.37 -2.96
C CYS A 100 6.54 -12.12 -4.22
N LEU A 101 7.20 -11.44 -5.14
CA LEU A 101 7.75 -12.10 -6.33
C LEU A 101 8.86 -13.10 -5.97
N GLU A 102 9.75 -12.75 -5.04
CA GLU A 102 10.80 -13.64 -4.53
C GLU A 102 10.24 -14.82 -3.73
N ALA A 103 9.10 -14.64 -3.07
CA ALA A 103 8.39 -15.72 -2.39
C ALA A 103 7.74 -16.73 -3.35
N GLY A 104 7.60 -16.40 -4.64
CA GLY A 104 7.10 -17.31 -5.66
C GLY A 104 5.64 -17.09 -6.08
N PHE A 105 5.02 -15.97 -5.70
CA PHE A 105 3.67 -15.65 -6.16
C PHE A 105 3.59 -15.56 -7.70
N ARG A 106 2.56 -16.18 -8.29
CA ARG A 106 2.34 -16.23 -9.74
C ARG A 106 1.88 -14.89 -10.29
N THR A 107 1.07 -14.16 -9.54
CA THR A 107 0.67 -12.78 -9.82
C THR A 107 0.71 -11.91 -8.57
N VAL A 108 0.86 -10.61 -8.77
CA VAL A 108 0.76 -9.60 -7.71
C VAL A 108 -0.29 -8.56 -8.14
N LEU A 109 -1.23 -8.25 -7.26
CA LEU A 109 -2.26 -7.25 -7.47
C LEU A 109 -2.06 -6.10 -6.48
N LEU A 110 -1.79 -4.89 -6.97
CA LEU A 110 -1.73 -3.71 -6.11
C LEU A 110 -3.12 -3.11 -5.97
N ARG A 111 -3.52 -2.76 -4.74
CA ARG A 111 -4.78 -2.07 -4.46
C ARG A 111 -4.59 -0.88 -3.54
N GLY A 112 -5.46 0.10 -3.73
CA GLY A 112 -5.53 1.32 -2.93
C GLY A 112 -6.69 2.17 -3.41
N ASP A 113 -7.11 3.12 -2.59
CA ASP A 113 -8.17 4.05 -2.97
C ASP A 113 -7.65 5.11 -3.97
N THR A 114 -8.44 6.16 -4.16
CA THR A 114 -8.12 7.25 -5.10
C THR A 114 -6.79 7.94 -4.83
N ASP A 115 -6.39 8.10 -3.57
CA ASP A 115 -5.16 8.83 -3.25
C ASP A 115 -3.91 8.02 -3.67
N PHE A 116 -4.03 6.69 -3.81
CA PHE A 116 -2.95 5.78 -4.20
C PHE A 116 -2.74 5.66 -5.72
N SER A 117 -3.58 6.30 -6.54
CA SER A 117 -3.42 6.41 -8.00
C SER A 117 -2.26 7.34 -8.40
N GLN A 118 -1.04 6.94 -8.04
CA GLN A 118 0.17 7.72 -8.28
C GLN A 118 0.64 7.57 -9.73
N THR A 119 0.08 8.40 -10.62
CA THR A 119 0.31 8.39 -12.08
C THR A 119 1.77 8.25 -12.50
N GLN A 120 2.70 8.85 -11.76
CA GLN A 120 4.15 8.74 -11.99
C GLN A 120 4.67 7.29 -12.01
N TYR A 121 4.02 6.35 -11.30
CA TYR A 121 4.49 4.98 -11.14
C TYR A 121 3.66 3.93 -11.90
N LEU A 122 2.50 4.31 -12.47
CA LEU A 122 1.58 3.35 -13.10
C LEU A 122 2.22 2.60 -14.28
N ASP A 123 2.93 3.30 -15.16
CA ASP A 123 3.65 2.67 -16.28
C ASP A 123 4.73 1.71 -15.78
N GLY A 124 5.42 2.08 -14.70
CA GLY A 124 6.43 1.24 -14.06
C GLY A 124 5.83 -0.06 -13.52
N TRP A 125 4.72 0.02 -12.78
CA TRP A 125 4.04 -1.17 -12.27
C TRP A 125 3.43 -2.03 -13.38
N ASN A 126 2.87 -1.42 -14.42
CA ASN A 126 2.35 -2.14 -15.57
C ASN A 126 3.45 -2.88 -16.37
N ALA A 127 4.66 -2.34 -16.39
CA ALA A 127 5.80 -2.97 -17.06
C ALA A 127 6.33 -4.22 -16.30
N ILE A 128 6.03 -4.35 -15.01
CA ILE A 128 6.46 -5.51 -14.22
C ILE A 128 5.59 -6.71 -14.60
N ARG A 129 6.22 -7.73 -15.18
CA ARG A 129 5.57 -9.00 -15.53
C ARG A 129 4.89 -9.58 -14.30
N LYS A 130 3.64 -10.03 -14.47
CA LYS A 130 2.78 -10.63 -13.43
C LYS A 130 2.20 -9.64 -12.41
N THR A 131 2.48 -8.35 -12.54
CA THR A 131 1.88 -7.31 -11.71
C THR A 131 0.67 -6.70 -12.42
N ARG A 132 -0.39 -6.48 -11.65
CA ARG A 132 -1.57 -5.69 -12.04
C ARG A 132 -1.88 -4.72 -10.91
N PHE A 133 -2.71 -3.72 -11.19
CA PHE A 133 -3.21 -2.82 -10.16
C PHE A 133 -4.68 -2.52 -10.36
N ILE A 134 -5.37 -2.25 -9.25
CA ILE A 134 -6.72 -1.71 -9.19
C ILE A 134 -6.68 -0.55 -8.19
N PHE A 135 -6.75 0.67 -8.70
CA PHE A 135 -6.79 1.87 -7.88
C PHE A 135 -8.09 2.62 -8.12
N GLY A 136 -8.59 3.28 -7.06
CA GLY A 136 -9.62 4.30 -7.22
C GLY A 136 -9.10 5.47 -8.04
N TYR A 137 -9.98 6.28 -8.60
CA TYR A 137 -9.61 7.53 -9.25
C TYR A 137 -10.67 8.59 -8.95
N ASP A 138 -10.27 9.86 -8.94
CA ASP A 138 -11.21 10.94 -8.69
C ASP A 138 -12.33 10.93 -9.73
N ALA A 139 -13.56 11.08 -9.26
CA ALA A 139 -14.76 11.18 -10.08
C ALA A 139 -14.84 12.56 -10.78
N VAL A 140 -13.81 12.90 -11.55
CA VAL A 140 -13.78 14.14 -12.33
C VAL A 140 -14.81 14.06 -13.46
N PRO A 141 -15.48 15.18 -13.82
CA PRO A 141 -16.60 15.17 -14.77
C PRO A 141 -16.30 14.47 -16.11
N THR A 142 -15.07 14.58 -16.59
CA THR A 142 -14.64 13.94 -17.84
C THR A 142 -14.62 12.42 -17.74
N LEU A 143 -14.14 11.86 -16.62
CA LEU A 143 -14.09 10.42 -16.41
C LEU A 143 -15.49 9.86 -16.11
N VAL A 144 -16.29 10.59 -15.34
CA VAL A 144 -17.70 10.24 -15.07
C VAL A 144 -18.47 10.14 -16.38
N ARG A 145 -18.42 11.16 -17.23
CA ARG A 145 -19.09 11.14 -18.54
C ARG A 145 -18.63 9.97 -19.40
N LYS A 146 -17.32 9.70 -19.45
CA LYS A 146 -16.79 8.56 -20.22
C LYS A 146 -17.31 7.23 -19.68
N ALA A 147 -17.43 7.08 -18.36
CA ALA A 147 -17.96 5.88 -17.74
C ALA A 147 -19.46 5.73 -18.04
N GLU A 148 -20.24 6.81 -18.01
CA GLU A 148 -21.68 6.82 -18.36
C GLU A 148 -21.94 6.52 -19.84
N GLU A 149 -20.98 6.79 -20.73
CA GLU A 149 -21.06 6.48 -22.16
C GLU A 149 -20.74 5.00 -22.47
N LEU A 150 -20.21 4.24 -21.50
CA LEU A 150 -19.94 2.80 -21.67
C LEU A 150 -21.23 1.97 -21.48
N PRO A 151 -21.34 0.81 -22.18
CA PRO A 151 -22.41 -0.14 -21.90
C PRO A 151 -22.39 -0.63 -20.44
N ASP A 152 -23.54 -0.95 -19.87
CA ASP A 152 -23.71 -1.46 -18.48
C ASP A 152 -22.91 -2.75 -18.16
N HIS A 153 -22.26 -3.36 -19.15
CA HIS A 153 -21.49 -4.61 -19.05
C HIS A 153 -20.07 -4.50 -19.64
N ALA A 154 -19.54 -3.28 -19.77
CA ALA A 154 -18.17 -3.04 -20.25
C ALA A 154 -17.09 -3.42 -19.23
#